data_AF-A0A6A5W102-F1
#
_entry.id   AF-A0A6A5W102-F1
#
_cell.length_a   1.000
_cell.length_b   1.000
_cell.length_c   1.000
_cell.angle_alpha   90.00
_cell.angle_beta   90.00
_cell.angle_gamma   90.00
#
_symmetry.space_group_name_H-M   'P 1'
#
loop_
_entity.id
_entity.type
_entity.pdbx_description
1 polymer ?
#
loop_
_entity_poly.entity_id
_entity_poly.type
_entity_poly.pdbx_seq_one_letter_code
_entity_poly.pdbx_strand_id
1 'polypeptide(L)'
;MMQPARSTIIPQWRLRISGSLVYTWRGCWWRSITDMPKSYASFVYETIARSGHGNTTTPGDLSSTTNADDGVTIEAEVGITMAWTQFLHSPNSWTRVSRQSMNFAAHNAVVQPTTVNLTVRDDGEGNVYLLVPYRSHGIRFSVEFQDDLYAYENSCAVAACDFIQDTVPGSAHYVSPLPVQDHPTVAIEPHNALLVFPIPFPPPDLIPNLASPNTYTVHPESVPTLSHITNSVVYFGPGVHYIV
;
A
#
# COMPACT_ATOMS: atom_id res chain seq x y z
N MET A 1 43.82 2.91 4.48
CA MET A 1 43.21 3.68 5.58
C MET A 1 41.90 4.26 5.03
N MET A 2 40.79 3.54 5.18
CA MET A 2 39.50 3.87 4.55
C MET A 2 38.62 4.63 5.56
N GLN A 3 38.13 5.80 5.18
CA GLN A 3 37.16 6.59 5.93
C GLN A 3 35.79 5.87 5.99
N PRO A 4 35.05 5.94 7.11
CA PRO A 4 33.68 5.46 7.16
C PRO A 4 32.72 6.46 6.50
N ALA A 5 31.84 5.93 5.63
CA ALA A 5 30.79 6.69 4.98
C ALA A 5 29.75 7.19 6.00
N ARG A 6 29.35 8.46 5.82
CA ARG A 6 28.38 9.20 6.64
C ARG A 6 26.99 8.55 6.56
N SER A 7 26.32 8.49 7.71
CA SER A 7 24.90 8.14 7.80
C SER A 7 24.05 9.25 7.19
N THR A 8 23.43 8.99 6.04
CA THR A 8 22.41 9.87 5.48
C THR A 8 21.11 9.66 6.24
N ILE A 9 20.64 10.69 6.93
CA ILE A 9 19.32 10.77 7.53
C ILE A 9 18.32 10.79 6.37
N ILE A 10 17.53 9.72 6.20
CA ILE A 10 16.43 9.69 5.25
C ILE A 10 15.23 10.40 5.91
N PRO A 11 14.74 11.52 5.36
CA PRO A 11 13.58 12.21 5.93
C PRO A 11 12.33 11.31 5.84
N GLN A 12 11.69 11.07 6.99
CA GLN A 12 10.36 10.48 7.04
C GLN A 12 9.36 11.55 6.62
N TRP A 13 8.89 11.50 5.38
CA TRP A 13 7.83 12.36 4.90
C TRP A 13 6.49 11.91 5.51
N ARG A 14 5.85 12.82 6.26
CA ARG A 14 4.43 12.71 6.63
C ARG A 14 3.63 13.45 5.58
N LEU A 15 2.85 12.73 4.77
CA LEU A 15 1.84 13.37 3.94
C LEU A 15 0.68 13.77 4.86
N ARG A 16 0.37 15.06 4.90
CA ARG A 16 -0.76 15.62 5.65
C ARG A 16 -1.75 16.14 4.63
N ILE A 17 -2.75 15.33 4.29
CA ILE A 17 -3.91 15.80 3.53
C ILE A 17 -4.90 16.38 4.54
N SER A 18 -5.34 17.61 4.30
CA SER A 18 -6.26 18.36 5.16
C SER A 18 -7.69 17.85 4.94
N GLY A 19 -8.33 17.36 6.00
CA GLY A 19 -9.77 17.03 6.04
C GLY A 19 -9.99 15.53 6.26
N SER A 20 -10.50 15.18 7.44
CA SER A 20 -10.77 13.82 7.96
C SER A 20 -9.54 12.99 8.36
N LEU A 21 -9.58 12.44 9.57
CA LEU A 21 -8.57 11.56 10.15
C LEU A 21 -8.57 10.23 9.38
N VAL A 22 -7.71 10.13 8.36
CA VAL A 22 -7.40 8.83 7.72
C VAL A 22 -6.45 8.06 8.64
N TYR A 23 -6.85 6.84 9.02
CA TYR A 23 -6.06 5.92 9.84
C TYR A 23 -4.86 5.42 9.03
N THR A 24 -3.72 6.11 9.16
CA THR A 24 -2.51 5.78 8.38
C THR A 24 -1.58 4.82 9.12
N TRP A 25 -0.95 3.90 8.39
CA TRP A 25 0.07 2.97 8.89
C TRP A 25 1.30 3.70 9.45
N ARG A 26 1.88 3.26 10.58
CA ARG A 26 3.08 3.91 11.16
C ARG A 26 4.37 3.55 10.44
N GLY A 27 4.39 2.41 9.77
CA GLY A 27 5.57 1.90 9.10
C GLY A 27 5.59 0.38 9.07
N CYS A 28 6.40 -0.13 8.16
CA CYS A 28 6.83 -1.50 8.12
C CYS A 28 8.33 -1.52 8.40
N TRP A 29 8.82 -2.51 9.14
CA TRP A 29 10.25 -2.72 9.35
C TRP A 29 10.61 -4.15 9.03
N TRP A 30 11.83 -4.37 8.54
CA TRP A 30 12.36 -5.71 8.31
C TRP A 30 13.65 -5.92 9.10
N ARG A 31 13.90 -7.18 9.50
CA ARG A 31 15.16 -7.63 10.12
C ARG A 31 15.53 -9.05 9.69
N SER A 32 16.81 -9.32 9.44
CA SER A 32 17.30 -10.70 9.28
C SER A 32 17.25 -11.44 10.62
N ILE A 33 17.06 -12.77 10.60
CA ILE A 33 17.13 -13.60 11.82
C ILE A 33 18.56 -13.66 12.38
N THR A 34 19.58 -13.47 11.55
CA THR A 34 21.00 -13.53 11.94
C THR A 34 21.54 -12.22 12.53
N ASP A 35 20.87 -11.08 12.29
CA ASP A 35 21.40 -9.74 12.57
C ASP A 35 20.73 -9.08 13.78
N MET A 36 20.58 -9.83 14.87
CA MET A 36 20.04 -9.28 16.11
C MET A 36 21.01 -8.26 16.72
N PRO A 37 20.58 -7.02 17.05
CA PRO A 37 19.19 -6.54 17.20
C PRO A 37 18.70 -5.52 16.13
N LYS A 38 19.27 -5.46 14.92
CA LYS A 38 19.05 -4.31 14.01
C LYS A 38 17.81 -4.48 13.13
N SER A 39 16.89 -3.50 13.19
CA SER A 39 15.73 -3.38 12.29
C SER A 39 15.89 -2.21 11.33
N TYR A 40 15.39 -2.37 10.11
CA TYR A 40 15.43 -1.34 9.06
C TYR A 40 14.01 -0.91 8.68
N ALA A 41 13.80 0.39 8.52
CA ALA A 41 12.51 0.90 8.07
C ALA A 41 12.30 0.59 6.58
N SER A 42 11.07 0.22 6.25
CA SER A 42 10.57 0.00 4.89
C SER A 42 9.48 1.01 4.62
N PHE A 43 9.58 1.73 3.49
CA PHE A 43 8.59 2.73 3.12
C PHE A 43 7.22 2.06 2.89
N VAL A 44 6.15 2.70 3.36
CA VAL A 44 4.77 2.25 3.16
C VAL A 44 4.12 3.27 2.23
N TYR A 45 3.85 2.84 1.01
CA TYR A 45 3.07 3.59 0.03
C TYR A 45 1.58 3.46 0.36
N GLU A 46 0.77 4.39 -0.11
CA GLU A 46 -0.68 4.39 0.05
C GLU A 46 -1.34 4.90 -1.23
N THR A 47 -2.46 4.29 -1.60
CA THR A 47 -3.35 4.76 -2.64
C THR A 47 -4.77 4.87 -2.11
N ILE A 48 -5.51 5.84 -2.64
CA ILE A 48 -6.90 6.14 -2.29
C ILE A 48 -7.72 6.19 -3.58
N ALA A 49 -9.02 5.96 -3.46
CA ALA A 49 -9.93 6.06 -4.59
C ALA A 49 -9.77 7.38 -5.36
N ARG A 50 -9.66 7.28 -6.69
CA ARG A 50 -9.46 8.42 -7.62
C ARG A 50 -8.23 9.28 -7.33
N SER A 51 -7.26 8.77 -6.55
CA SER A 51 -6.06 9.51 -6.11
C SER A 51 -6.37 10.87 -5.45
N GLY A 52 -7.58 11.03 -4.90
CA GLY A 52 -8.04 12.29 -4.31
C GLY A 52 -8.44 13.39 -5.30
N HIS A 53 -8.43 13.13 -6.61
CA HIS A 53 -8.87 14.12 -7.61
C HIS A 53 -10.39 14.21 -7.76
N GLY A 54 -11.13 13.23 -7.25
CA GLY A 54 -12.55 13.08 -7.54
C GLY A 54 -12.80 12.57 -8.96
N ASN A 55 -14.06 12.57 -9.39
CA ASN A 55 -14.43 12.08 -10.72
C ASN A 55 -14.28 13.22 -11.74
N THR A 56 -13.05 13.39 -12.25
CA THR A 56 -12.67 14.49 -13.16
C THR A 56 -12.37 13.99 -14.58
N THR A 57 -12.81 14.73 -15.60
CA THR A 57 -12.54 14.37 -17.02
C THR A 57 -11.23 14.94 -17.55
N THR A 58 -10.71 16.01 -16.94
CA THR A 58 -9.51 16.71 -17.39
C THR A 58 -8.43 16.64 -16.31
N PRO A 59 -7.28 16.01 -16.57
CA PRO A 59 -6.18 15.96 -15.60
C PRO A 59 -5.77 17.36 -15.12
N GLY A 60 -5.72 17.56 -13.81
CA GLY A 60 -5.32 18.83 -13.19
C GLY A 60 -6.43 19.89 -13.07
N ASP A 61 -7.60 19.67 -13.66
CA ASP A 61 -8.75 20.56 -13.53
C ASP A 61 -9.80 19.94 -12.60
N LEU A 62 -9.76 20.31 -11.32
CA LEU A 62 -10.70 19.84 -10.30
C LEU A 62 -12.15 20.34 -10.52
N SER A 63 -12.37 21.29 -11.44
CA SER A 63 -13.72 21.73 -11.81
C SER A 63 -14.36 20.88 -12.91
N SER A 64 -13.57 20.02 -13.56
CA SER A 64 -14.02 19.14 -14.66
C SER A 64 -14.79 17.90 -14.17
N THR A 65 -15.74 18.10 -13.25
CA THR A 65 -16.45 16.99 -12.60
C THR A 65 -17.41 16.27 -13.55
N THR A 66 -17.51 14.95 -13.42
CA THR A 66 -18.48 14.12 -14.13
C THR A 66 -19.16 13.12 -13.19
N ASN A 67 -20.32 12.63 -13.60
CA ASN A 67 -21.06 11.55 -12.93
C ASN A 67 -21.03 10.25 -13.76
N ALA A 68 -20.16 10.17 -14.76
CA ALA A 68 -19.94 8.93 -15.50
C ALA A 68 -19.38 7.87 -14.55
N ASP A 69 -19.90 6.64 -14.66
CA ASP A 69 -19.42 5.50 -13.88
C ASP A 69 -17.97 5.17 -14.26
N ASP A 70 -17.08 5.24 -13.27
CA ASP A 70 -15.66 4.91 -13.36
C ASP A 70 -15.29 3.63 -12.58
N GLY A 71 -16.29 2.89 -12.09
CA GLY A 71 -16.12 1.70 -11.26
C GLY A 71 -15.83 1.99 -9.78
N VAL A 72 -15.75 3.27 -9.38
CA VAL A 72 -15.67 3.68 -7.97
C VAL A 72 -17.04 4.23 -7.56
N THR A 73 -17.64 3.61 -6.55
CA THR A 73 -18.96 3.97 -6.02
C THR A 73 -18.79 4.61 -4.63
N ILE A 74 -18.88 3.80 -3.58
CA ILE A 74 -18.83 4.23 -2.18
C ILE A 74 -17.42 4.31 -1.62
N GLU A 75 -16.41 3.74 -2.28
CA GLU A 75 -15.06 3.56 -1.73
C GLU A 75 -14.40 4.89 -1.37
N ALA A 76 -14.60 5.90 -2.22
CA ALA A 76 -14.10 7.25 -1.97
C ALA A 76 -14.82 7.93 -0.80
N GLU A 77 -16.12 7.66 -0.62
CA GLU A 77 -16.95 8.26 0.43
C GLU A 77 -16.64 7.65 1.80
N VAL A 78 -16.57 6.32 1.88
CA VAL A 78 -16.30 5.62 3.15
C VAL A 78 -14.81 5.63 3.50
N GLY A 79 -13.93 5.94 2.52
CA GLY A 79 -12.51 6.17 2.76
C GLY A 79 -11.66 4.89 2.68
N ILE A 80 -12.00 3.99 1.76
CA ILE A 80 -11.23 2.78 1.50
C ILE A 80 -9.84 3.14 0.97
N THR A 81 -8.81 2.54 1.56
CA THR A 81 -7.41 2.76 1.17
C THR A 81 -6.67 1.45 0.95
N MET A 82 -5.60 1.51 0.15
CA MET A 82 -4.67 0.40 -0.02
C MET A 82 -3.23 0.88 0.18
N ALA A 83 -2.60 0.39 1.24
CA ALA A 83 -1.20 0.58 1.51
C ALA A 83 -0.37 -0.63 1.08
N TRP A 84 0.89 -0.39 0.70
CA TRP A 84 1.82 -1.48 0.45
C TRP A 84 3.26 -1.13 0.78
N THR A 85 4.07 -2.16 1.02
CA THR A 85 5.49 -2.02 1.26
C THR A 85 6.27 -3.10 0.54
N GLN A 86 7.47 -2.77 0.07
CA GLN A 86 8.35 -3.69 -0.65
C GLN A 86 9.77 -3.57 -0.13
N PHE A 87 10.42 -4.72 0.05
CA PHE A 87 11.83 -4.77 0.40
C PHE A 87 12.49 -6.03 -0.19
N LEU A 88 13.78 -5.91 -0.51
CA LEU A 88 14.61 -7.04 -0.91
C LEU A 88 15.04 -7.82 0.33
N HIS A 89 14.99 -9.14 0.31
CA HIS A 89 15.46 -9.95 1.43
C HIS A 89 16.14 -11.26 1.02
N SER A 90 17.13 -11.65 1.83
CA SER A 90 17.78 -12.96 1.90
C SER A 90 18.71 -12.89 3.12
N PRO A 91 18.59 -13.76 4.15
CA PRO A 91 17.75 -14.96 4.29
C PRO A 91 16.35 -14.65 4.87
N ASN A 92 15.71 -15.63 5.54
CA ASN A 92 14.49 -15.45 6.31
C ASN A 92 14.57 -14.22 7.22
N SER A 93 13.45 -13.51 7.36
CA SER A 93 13.38 -12.23 8.07
C SER A 93 12.14 -12.13 8.93
N TRP A 94 12.23 -11.36 10.01
CA TRP A 94 11.03 -10.88 10.70
C TRP A 94 10.61 -9.54 10.11
N THR A 95 9.33 -9.41 9.82
CA THR A 95 8.69 -8.17 9.39
C THR A 95 7.82 -7.66 10.54
N ARG A 96 8.04 -6.43 10.98
CA ARG A 96 7.21 -5.76 11.98
C ARG A 96 6.23 -4.83 11.29
N VAL A 97 4.95 -4.97 11.63
CA VAL A 97 3.85 -4.09 11.23
C VAL A 97 3.31 -3.39 12.48
N SER A 98 3.13 -2.08 12.40
CA SER A 98 2.62 -1.25 13.51
C SER A 98 1.49 -0.33 13.03
N ARG A 99 0.38 -0.26 13.77
CA ARG A 99 -0.72 0.68 13.51
C ARG A 99 -0.67 1.90 14.43
N GLN A 100 -1.29 3.00 14.02
CA GLN A 100 -1.47 4.16 14.91
C GLN A 100 -2.57 3.87 15.95
N SER A 101 -2.34 4.34 17.18
CA SER A 101 -3.38 4.58 18.20
C SER A 101 -4.20 3.40 18.74
N MET A 102 -3.84 2.14 18.46
CA MET A 102 -4.55 0.99 19.04
C MET A 102 -3.60 -0.12 19.49
N ASN A 103 -3.88 -0.69 20.66
CA ASN A 103 -3.33 -1.98 21.07
C ASN A 103 -4.21 -3.07 20.47
N PHE A 104 -3.65 -3.91 19.60
CA PHE A 104 -4.32 -5.09 19.07
C PHE A 104 -3.44 -6.31 19.32
N ALA A 105 -4.07 -7.48 19.51
CA ALA A 105 -3.38 -8.74 19.73
C ALA A 105 -3.10 -9.45 18.39
N ALA A 106 -2.12 -10.36 18.33
CA ALA A 106 -1.77 -11.05 17.08
C ALA A 106 -2.91 -11.87 16.50
N HIS A 107 -3.78 -12.42 17.35
CA HIS A 107 -4.93 -13.19 16.88
C HIS A 107 -5.95 -12.36 16.10
N ASN A 108 -5.86 -11.02 16.18
CA ASN A 108 -6.67 -10.12 15.37
C ASN A 108 -6.07 -9.88 13.98
N ALA A 109 -4.89 -10.41 13.66
CA ALA A 109 -4.27 -10.29 12.35
C ALA A 109 -4.40 -11.60 11.57
N VAL A 110 -4.97 -11.52 10.37
CA VAL A 110 -5.03 -12.60 9.38
C VAL A 110 -4.09 -12.28 8.23
N VAL A 111 -3.35 -13.29 7.76
CA VAL A 111 -2.48 -13.16 6.58
C VAL A 111 -3.15 -13.85 5.40
N GLN A 112 -3.36 -13.11 4.31
CA GLN A 112 -3.92 -13.65 3.07
C GLN A 112 -2.87 -13.68 1.94
N PRO A 113 -2.82 -14.72 1.10
CA PRO A 113 -3.64 -15.93 1.21
C PRO A 113 -3.19 -16.78 2.40
N THR A 114 -4.14 -17.40 3.11
CA THR A 114 -3.87 -18.24 4.29
C THR A 114 -2.92 -19.41 4.01
N THR A 115 -2.81 -19.82 2.74
CA THR A 115 -1.86 -20.86 2.27
C THR A 115 -0.38 -20.48 2.43
N VAL A 116 -0.06 -19.20 2.63
CA VAL A 116 1.32 -18.78 2.95
C VAL A 116 1.75 -19.29 4.34
N ASN A 117 0.81 -19.38 5.29
CA ASN A 117 0.97 -19.92 6.65
C ASN A 117 2.22 -19.37 7.39
N LEU A 118 2.28 -18.03 7.55
CA LEU A 118 3.36 -17.37 8.27
C LEU A 118 3.22 -17.51 9.79
N THR A 119 4.34 -17.58 10.50
CA THR A 119 4.32 -17.42 11.97
C THR A 119 4.08 -15.96 12.31
N VAL A 120 2.98 -15.69 13.02
CA VAL A 120 2.59 -14.36 13.48
C VAL A 120 2.75 -14.29 15.00
N ARG A 121 3.33 -13.22 15.52
CA ARG A 121 3.45 -12.90 16.94
C ARG A 121 3.09 -11.44 17.18
N ASP A 122 2.60 -11.09 18.34
CA ASP A 122 2.51 -9.70 18.80
C ASP A 122 3.39 -9.51 20.03
N ASP A 123 3.70 -8.25 20.33
CA ASP A 123 4.42 -7.86 21.53
C ASP A 123 3.50 -7.33 22.64
N GLY A 124 2.17 -7.37 22.46
CA GLY A 124 1.21 -6.74 23.35
C GLY A 124 1.22 -5.20 23.33
N GLU A 125 2.05 -4.58 22.48
CA GLU A 125 2.28 -3.13 22.38
C GLU A 125 1.81 -2.57 21.01
N GLY A 126 0.87 -3.27 20.36
CA GLY A 126 0.29 -2.85 19.08
C GLY A 126 1.20 -3.10 17.87
N ASN A 127 2.14 -4.04 17.98
CA ASN A 127 2.95 -4.47 16.85
C ASN A 127 2.75 -5.96 16.58
N VAL A 128 2.66 -6.31 15.29
CA VAL A 128 2.69 -7.70 14.82
C VAL A 128 4.00 -7.97 14.09
N TYR A 129 4.57 -9.13 14.39
CA TYR A 129 5.80 -9.67 13.84
C TYR A 129 5.46 -10.89 13.00
N LEU A 130 5.81 -10.84 11.71
CA LEU A 130 5.63 -11.92 10.76
C LEU A 130 6.99 -12.55 10.43
N LEU A 131 7.14 -13.85 10.63
CA LEU A 131 8.33 -14.58 10.17
C LEU A 131 8.17 -14.90 8.69
N VAL A 132 8.85 -14.12 7.85
CA VAL A 132 8.83 -14.28 6.40
C VAL A 132 9.98 -15.19 5.97
N PRO A 133 9.70 -16.42 5.48
CA PRO A 133 10.73 -17.27 4.94
C PRO A 133 11.20 -16.73 3.58
N TYR A 134 12.49 -16.88 3.29
CA TYR A 134 13.02 -16.62 1.97
C TYR A 134 12.43 -17.61 0.95
N ARG A 135 11.97 -17.07 -0.18
CA ARG A 135 11.58 -17.85 -1.36
C ARG A 135 12.21 -17.22 -2.59
N SER A 136 12.71 -18.05 -3.50
CA SER A 136 13.33 -17.60 -4.77
C SER A 136 12.39 -16.83 -5.69
N HIS A 137 11.07 -16.93 -5.47
CA HIS A 137 10.04 -16.18 -6.20
C HIS A 137 9.38 -15.07 -5.35
N GLY A 138 9.89 -14.83 -4.14
CA GLY A 138 9.30 -13.95 -3.14
C GLY A 138 7.99 -14.49 -2.56
N ILE A 139 7.35 -13.68 -1.73
CA ILE A 139 5.98 -13.88 -1.24
C ILE A 139 5.26 -12.55 -1.34
N ARG A 140 3.96 -12.58 -1.64
CA ARG A 140 3.09 -11.40 -1.63
C ARG A 140 1.88 -11.76 -0.79
N PHE A 141 1.58 -10.95 0.22
CA PHE A 141 0.48 -11.22 1.13
C PHE A 141 -0.14 -9.93 1.64
N SER A 142 -1.42 -10.02 2.03
CA SER A 142 -2.16 -9.00 2.77
C SER A 142 -2.05 -9.27 4.27
N VAL A 143 -1.98 -8.22 5.07
CA VAL A 143 -2.11 -8.29 6.54
C VAL A 143 -3.41 -7.59 6.92
N GLU A 144 -4.37 -8.37 7.40
CA GLU A 144 -5.77 -7.95 7.59
C GLU A 144 -6.11 -7.97 9.07
N PHE A 145 -6.47 -6.81 9.63
CA PHE A 145 -6.83 -6.71 11.03
C PHE A 145 -8.35 -6.80 11.19
N GLN A 146 -8.82 -7.66 12.09
CA GLN A 146 -10.25 -7.94 12.27
C GLN A 146 -11.06 -6.70 12.69
N ASP A 147 -10.43 -5.76 13.39
CA ASP A 147 -11.02 -4.48 13.81
C ASP A 147 -10.93 -3.40 12.72
N ASP A 148 -10.43 -3.73 11.53
CA ASP A 148 -10.30 -2.83 10.38
C ASP A 148 -11.10 -3.32 9.17
N LEU A 149 -11.95 -4.33 9.33
CA LEU A 149 -12.72 -4.90 8.20
C LEU A 149 -13.92 -4.02 7.86
N TYR A 150 -14.14 -3.81 6.56
CA TYR A 150 -15.31 -3.20 5.97
C TYR A 150 -16.16 -4.27 5.27
N ALA A 151 -17.47 -4.24 5.51
CA ALA A 151 -18.43 -5.13 4.87
C ALA A 151 -19.13 -4.41 3.72
N TYR A 152 -18.96 -4.90 2.50
CA TYR A 152 -19.67 -4.40 1.33
C TYR A 152 -21.05 -5.03 1.24
N GLU A 153 -22.08 -4.19 1.23
CA GLU A 153 -23.48 -4.59 1.13
C GLU A 153 -24.11 -4.03 -0.15
N ASN A 154 -24.95 -4.83 -0.82
CA ASN A 154 -25.65 -4.40 -2.03
C ASN A 154 -26.98 -3.72 -1.70
N SER A 155 -27.34 -2.69 -2.47
CA SER A 155 -28.67 -2.03 -2.45
C SER A 155 -29.85 -2.95 -2.80
N CYS A 156 -29.60 -4.16 -3.30
CA CYS A 156 -30.62 -5.17 -3.53
C CYS A 156 -30.02 -6.59 -3.62
N ALA A 157 -30.88 -7.61 -3.63
CA ALA A 157 -30.50 -9.02 -3.63
C ALA A 157 -30.00 -9.59 -4.98
N VAL A 158 -29.81 -8.76 -6.03
CA VAL A 158 -29.36 -9.22 -7.36
C VAL A 158 -27.93 -8.74 -7.69
N ALA A 159 -27.25 -9.37 -8.65
CA ALA A 159 -25.83 -9.13 -8.92
C ALA A 159 -25.49 -7.79 -9.61
N ALA A 160 -26.49 -6.99 -9.99
CA ALA A 160 -26.34 -5.72 -10.71
C ALA A 160 -26.70 -4.50 -9.83
N CYS A 161 -26.56 -4.63 -8.52
CA CYS A 161 -26.92 -3.60 -7.54
C CYS A 161 -25.70 -2.78 -7.14
N ASP A 162 -25.89 -1.48 -6.91
CA ASP A 162 -24.85 -0.62 -6.33
C ASP A 162 -24.59 -0.98 -4.87
N PHE A 163 -23.38 -0.71 -4.37
CA PHE A 163 -23.08 -0.80 -2.95
C PHE A 163 -23.78 0.31 -2.16
N ILE A 164 -24.16 0.00 -0.91
CA ILE A 164 -24.72 0.96 0.05
C ILE A 164 -23.83 1.11 1.26
N GLN A 165 -24.00 2.21 2.00
CA GLN A 165 -23.24 2.48 3.22
C GLN A 165 -24.06 3.32 4.21
N ASP A 166 -23.76 3.22 5.50
CA ASP A 166 -24.36 4.02 6.58
C ASP A 166 -23.35 4.81 7.42
N THR A 167 -22.13 4.92 6.92
CA THR A 167 -20.98 5.53 7.61
C THR A 167 -20.91 7.05 7.44
N VAL A 168 -21.32 7.57 6.28
CA VAL A 168 -21.20 8.99 5.92
C VAL A 168 -22.56 9.57 5.53
N PRO A 169 -23.27 10.24 6.47
CA PRO A 169 -24.59 10.82 6.22
C PRO A 169 -24.59 11.83 5.07
N GLY A 170 -25.52 11.65 4.13
CA GLY A 170 -25.75 12.58 3.02
C GLY A 170 -24.79 12.43 1.84
N SER A 171 -23.90 11.43 1.84
CA SER A 171 -23.09 11.08 0.68
C SER A 171 -23.79 10.09 -0.26
N ALA A 172 -23.12 9.75 -1.37
CA ALA A 172 -23.65 8.81 -2.35
C ALA A 172 -23.97 7.45 -1.71
N HIS A 173 -25.11 6.89 -2.11
CA HIS A 173 -25.61 5.58 -1.64
C HIS A 173 -25.71 5.44 -0.11
N TYR A 174 -25.86 6.56 0.63
CA TYR A 174 -26.12 6.53 2.07
C TYR A 174 -27.53 6.00 2.38
N VAL A 175 -27.62 4.97 3.21
CA VAL A 175 -28.87 4.40 3.72
C VAL A 175 -28.73 4.16 5.21
N SER A 176 -29.63 4.70 6.03
CA SER A 176 -29.55 4.53 7.49
C SER A 176 -30.93 4.37 8.14
N PRO A 177 -31.12 3.35 9.01
CA PRO A 177 -30.16 2.25 9.27
C PRO A 177 -30.05 1.33 8.05
N LEU A 178 -28.95 0.56 7.92
CA LEU A 178 -28.85 -0.48 6.89
C LEU A 178 -30.01 -1.49 7.07
N PRO A 179 -30.89 -1.66 6.07
CA PRO A 179 -31.99 -2.62 6.17
C PRO A 179 -31.48 -4.06 6.15
N VAL A 180 -31.47 -4.73 7.31
CA VAL A 180 -30.91 -6.09 7.48
C VAL A 180 -31.54 -7.16 6.55
N GLN A 181 -32.74 -6.93 6.01
CA GLN A 181 -33.53 -7.98 5.37
C GLN A 181 -33.30 -8.15 3.85
N ASP A 182 -32.72 -7.17 3.13
CA ASP A 182 -32.69 -7.18 1.65
C ASP A 182 -31.32 -6.80 1.03
N HIS A 183 -30.28 -6.63 1.86
CA HIS A 183 -28.95 -6.17 1.44
C HIS A 183 -27.88 -7.18 1.82
N PRO A 184 -27.58 -8.17 0.95
CA PRO A 184 -26.60 -9.19 1.28
C PRO A 184 -25.19 -8.58 1.37
N THR A 185 -24.42 -8.97 2.39
CA THR A 185 -22.98 -8.77 2.41
C THR A 185 -22.35 -9.61 1.30
N VAL A 186 -21.65 -8.96 0.37
CA VAL A 186 -21.03 -9.62 -0.79
C VAL A 186 -19.51 -9.75 -0.65
N ALA A 187 -18.89 -8.90 0.17
CA ALA A 187 -17.47 -8.97 0.47
C ALA A 187 -17.18 -8.42 1.87
N ILE A 188 -16.12 -8.92 2.48
CA ILE A 188 -15.54 -8.38 3.70
C ILE A 188 -14.03 -8.30 3.46
N GLU A 189 -13.47 -7.11 3.54
CA GLU A 189 -12.06 -6.84 3.28
C GLU A 189 -11.56 -5.69 4.16
N PRO A 190 -10.24 -5.47 4.30
CA PRO A 190 -9.73 -4.36 5.08
C PRO A 190 -10.20 -3.01 4.53
N HIS A 191 -10.72 -2.15 5.41
CA HIS A 191 -10.97 -0.74 5.13
C HIS A 191 -9.67 -0.02 4.76
N ASN A 192 -8.58 -0.35 5.47
CA ASN A 192 -7.23 0.08 5.13
C ASN A 192 -6.41 -1.16 4.82
N ALA A 193 -6.27 -1.53 3.55
CA ALA A 193 -5.48 -2.71 3.19
C ALA A 193 -3.98 -2.47 3.41
N LEU A 194 -3.24 -3.53 3.79
CA LEU A 194 -1.78 -3.52 3.83
C LEU A 194 -1.21 -4.73 3.10
N LEU A 195 -0.60 -4.47 1.94
CA LEU A 195 0.12 -5.47 1.17
C LEU A 195 1.62 -5.44 1.50
N VAL A 196 2.23 -6.61 1.63
CA VAL A 196 3.66 -6.77 1.93
C VAL A 196 4.32 -7.61 0.86
N PHE A 197 5.36 -7.05 0.23
CA PHE A 197 6.09 -7.64 -0.89
C PHE A 197 7.58 -7.88 -0.54
N PRO A 198 7.88 -8.90 0.29
CA PRO A 198 9.23 -9.41 0.45
C PRO A 198 9.65 -10.15 -0.82
N ILE A 199 10.60 -9.59 -1.54
CA ILE A 199 11.07 -10.13 -2.82
C ILE A 199 12.57 -10.45 -2.75
N PRO A 200 13.04 -11.45 -3.53
CA PRO A 200 14.46 -11.77 -3.59
C PRO A 200 15.23 -10.65 -4.30
N PHE A 201 16.53 -10.58 -4.06
CA PHE A 201 17.42 -9.76 -4.89
C PHE A 201 17.34 -10.19 -6.35
N PRO A 202 17.26 -9.25 -7.31
CA PRO A 202 17.23 -9.59 -8.72
C PRO A 202 18.56 -10.26 -9.14
N PRO A 203 18.51 -11.22 -10.07
CA PRO A 203 19.73 -11.79 -10.64
C PRO A 203 20.48 -10.74 -11.47
N PRO A 204 21.81 -10.89 -11.67
CA PRO A 204 22.65 -9.86 -12.28
C PRO A 204 22.23 -9.45 -13.71
N ASP A 205 21.60 -10.35 -14.46
CA ASP A 205 21.11 -10.12 -15.82
C ASP A 205 19.91 -9.15 -15.88
N LEU A 206 19.19 -8.97 -14.76
CA LEU A 206 18.12 -7.98 -14.63
C LEU A 206 18.62 -6.63 -14.08
N ILE A 207 19.91 -6.51 -13.77
CA ILE A 207 20.50 -5.26 -13.26
C ILE A 207 21.27 -4.58 -14.41
N PRO A 208 20.83 -3.40 -14.88
CA PRO A 208 21.48 -2.74 -16.00
C PRO A 208 22.89 -2.27 -15.64
N ASN A 209 23.80 -2.33 -16.61
CA ASN A 209 25.13 -1.72 -16.47
C ASN A 209 25.03 -0.19 -16.61
N LEU A 210 25.12 0.51 -15.47
CA LEU A 210 25.02 1.97 -15.41
C LEU A 210 26.20 2.70 -16.05
N ALA A 211 27.35 2.03 -16.22
CA ALA A 211 28.52 2.61 -16.90
C ALA A 211 28.45 2.46 -18.44
N SER A 212 27.44 1.74 -18.96
CA SER A 212 27.25 1.56 -20.39
C SER A 212 26.83 2.87 -21.06
N PRO A 213 27.43 3.27 -22.20
CA PRO A 213 26.97 4.43 -22.98
C PRO A 213 25.54 4.24 -23.53
N ASN A 214 25.03 3.00 -23.55
CA ASN A 214 23.67 2.68 -23.97
C ASN A 214 22.64 2.80 -22.84
N THR A 215 23.02 3.29 -21.66
CA THR A 215 22.12 3.52 -20.52
C THR A 215 21.88 5.01 -20.32
N TYR A 216 20.64 5.45 -20.47
CA TYR A 216 20.21 6.80 -20.09
C TYR A 216 19.76 6.80 -18.63
N THR A 217 20.37 7.64 -17.80
CA THR A 217 19.96 7.80 -16.39
C THR A 217 18.99 8.96 -16.27
N VAL A 218 17.77 8.68 -15.80
CA VAL A 218 16.76 9.69 -15.49
C VAL A 218 17.06 10.26 -14.10
N HIS A 219 17.18 11.59 -14.03
CA HIS A 219 17.30 12.29 -12.76
C HIS A 219 15.91 12.45 -12.13
N PRO A 220 15.78 12.34 -10.79
CA PRO A 220 14.52 12.62 -10.10
C PRO A 220 13.92 13.98 -10.48
N GLU A 221 12.62 14.13 -10.23
CA GLU A 221 11.73 15.24 -10.61
C GLU A 221 11.06 15.05 -11.98
N SER A 222 10.90 16.13 -12.74
CA SER A 222 10.18 16.13 -14.01
C SER A 222 10.93 15.27 -15.03
N VAL A 223 10.26 14.22 -15.50
CA VAL A 223 10.82 13.32 -16.52
C VAL A 223 10.76 14.04 -17.87
N PRO A 224 11.90 14.22 -18.58
CA PRO A 224 11.89 14.79 -19.92
C PRO A 224 11.15 13.84 -20.88
N THR A 225 10.67 14.36 -22.00
CA THR A 225 9.98 13.52 -23.00
C THR A 225 10.86 12.35 -23.42
N LEU A 226 10.45 11.13 -23.06
CA LEU A 226 11.22 9.91 -23.31
C LEU A 226 11.34 9.59 -24.81
N SER A 227 10.52 10.23 -25.66
CA SER A 227 10.52 10.01 -27.11
C SER A 227 11.82 10.41 -27.82
N HIS A 228 12.67 11.22 -27.18
CA HIS A 228 13.94 11.68 -27.78
C HIS A 228 15.16 10.87 -27.30
N ILE A 229 14.95 9.88 -26.41
CA ILE A 229 16.03 9.04 -25.88
C ILE A 229 16.27 7.88 -26.85
N THR A 230 17.50 7.76 -27.35
CA THR A 230 17.93 6.70 -28.28
C THR A 230 18.66 5.54 -27.60
N ASN A 231 18.92 5.66 -26.30
CA ASN A 231 19.52 4.61 -25.48
C ASN A 231 18.60 3.37 -25.41
N SER A 232 19.19 2.17 -25.41
CA SER A 232 18.42 0.92 -25.30
C SER A 232 18.00 0.61 -23.86
N VAL A 233 18.58 1.29 -22.87
CA VAL A 233 18.21 1.18 -21.46
C VAL A 233 17.90 2.56 -20.90
N VAL A 234 16.75 2.69 -20.24
CA VAL A 234 16.37 3.86 -19.44
C VAL A 234 16.37 3.45 -17.97
N TYR A 235 17.21 4.09 -17.17
CA TYR A 235 17.40 3.79 -15.76
C TYR A 235 16.81 4.89 -14.88
N PHE A 236 15.80 4.52 -14.09
CA PHE A 236 15.24 5.36 -13.04
C PHE A 236 15.92 5.04 -11.71
N GLY A 237 16.82 5.93 -11.28
CA GLY A 237 17.45 5.81 -9.97
C GLY A 237 16.47 6.11 -8.83
N PRO A 238 16.85 5.80 -7.57
CA PRO A 238 16.04 6.14 -6.41
C PRO A 238 15.68 7.63 -6.37
N GLY A 239 14.39 7.92 -6.25
CA GLY A 239 13.84 9.28 -6.26
C GLY A 239 12.39 9.28 -6.71
N VAL A 240 11.75 10.44 -6.66
CA VAL A 240 10.41 10.66 -7.20
C VAL A 240 10.55 11.19 -8.62
N HIS A 241 9.83 10.59 -9.56
CA HIS A 241 9.82 10.96 -10.97
C HIS A 241 8.37 11.19 -11.39
N TYR A 242 8.07 12.26 -12.13
CA TYR A 242 6.72 12.54 -12.60
C TYR A 242 6.70 13.07 -14.04
N ILE A 243 5.64 12.70 -14.77
CA ILE A 243 5.35 13.23 -16.10
C ILE A 243 4.38 14.40 -15.93
N VAL A 244 4.62 15.48 -16.65
CA VAL A 244 3.74 16.66 -16.74
C VAL A 244 3.02 16.71 -18.08
#